data_AF-A0A511UUM4-F1
#
_entry.id   AF-A0A511UUM4-F1
#
_cell.length_a   1.000
_cell.length_b   1.000
_cell.length_c   1.000
_cell.angle_alpha   90.00
_cell.angle_beta   90.00
_cell.angle_gamma   90.00
#
_symmetry.space_group_name_H-M   'P 1'
#
loop_
_entity.id
_entity.type
_entity.pdbx_description
1 polymer ?
#
loop_
_entity_poly.entity_id
_entity_poly.type
_entity_poly.pdbx_seq_one_letter_code
_entity_poly.pdbx_strand_id
1 'polypeptide(L)'
;MNREQVKQLFKFLVSIYPNFEVSSHKLDVWTRMMKDMDFNRVMAKAETYVTENRFPPTIADLSAYAPDENKHLEQMKQWKREAQQVPDEVKHRFRQQLLQLVQVKRQ
;
A
#
# COMPACT_ATOMS: atom_id res chain seq x y z
N MET A 1 5.66 13.31 -0.52
CA MET A 1 5.53 14.43 0.44
C MET A 1 6.44 15.60 0.06
N ASN A 2 6.13 16.82 0.54
CA ASN A 2 6.87 18.06 0.23
C ASN A 2 7.95 18.41 1.27
N ARG A 3 8.75 19.44 0.98
CA ARG A 3 9.88 19.85 1.83
C ARG A 3 9.48 20.28 3.25
N GLU A 4 8.36 20.99 3.40
CA GLU A 4 7.87 21.40 4.73
C GLU A 4 7.40 20.21 5.56
N GLN A 5 6.78 19.22 4.92
CA GLN A 5 6.43 17.95 5.57
C GLN A 5 7.68 17.19 6.04
N VAL A 6 8.74 17.14 5.23
CA VAL A 6 10.01 16.50 5.63
C VAL A 6 10.65 17.27 6.79
N LYS A 7 10.56 18.59 6.79
CA LYS A 7 11.03 19.43 7.90
C LYS A 7 10.26 19.16 9.19
N GLN A 8 8.94 18.92 9.12
CA GLN A 8 8.14 18.50 10.27
C GLN A 8 8.59 17.14 10.81
N LEU A 9 8.82 16.17 9.92
CA LEU A 9 9.37 14.86 10.28
C LEU A 9 10.74 15.01 10.98
N PHE A 10 11.61 15.86 10.48
CA PHE A 10 12.91 16.12 11.09
C PHE A 10 12.79 16.73 12.49
N LYS A 11 11.89 17.69 12.69
CA LYS A 11 11.63 18.25 14.03
C LYS A 11 11.20 17.16 15.02
N PHE A 12 10.32 16.27 14.59
CA PHE A 12 9.91 15.12 15.38
C PHE A 12 11.10 14.21 15.72
N LEU A 13 11.90 13.80 14.73
CA LEU A 13 13.06 12.94 14.97
C LEU A 13 14.11 13.59 15.88
N VAL A 14 14.38 14.90 15.75
CA VAL A 14 15.30 15.64 16.64
C VAL A 14 14.79 15.67 18.08
N SER A 15 13.47 15.75 18.30
CA SER A 15 12.91 15.73 19.66
C SER A 15 13.06 14.40 20.38
N ILE A 16 13.24 13.30 19.63
CA ILE A 16 13.38 11.95 20.18
C ILE A 16 14.85 11.52 20.22
N TYR A 17 15.63 11.90 19.21
CA TYR A 17 17.02 11.49 19.03
C TYR A 17 17.96 12.70 19.11
N PRO A 18 18.56 12.99 20.28
CA PRO A 18 19.42 14.16 20.48
C PRO A 18 20.60 14.26 19.50
N ASN A 19 21.10 13.12 19.04
CA ASN A 19 22.24 13.03 18.12
C ASN A 19 21.83 13.04 16.64
N PHE A 20 20.55 13.28 16.33
CA PHE A 20 20.08 13.33 14.95
C PHE A 20 20.46 14.66 14.30
N GLU A 21 21.59 14.65 13.59
CA GLU A 21 22.05 15.83 12.87
C GLU A 21 21.16 16.15 11.66
N VAL A 22 20.80 17.43 11.55
CA VAL A 22 19.99 17.96 10.45
C VAL A 22 20.72 19.08 9.75
N SER A 23 20.77 19.00 8.42
CA SER A 23 21.33 20.02 7.54
C SER A 23 20.37 20.31 6.39
N SER A 24 20.54 21.47 5.75
CA SER A 24 19.78 21.81 4.54
C SER A 24 19.93 20.74 3.46
N HIS A 25 21.16 20.29 3.23
CA HIS A 25 21.46 19.21 2.29
C HIS A 25 20.70 17.91 2.63
N LYS A 26 20.70 17.50 3.91
CA LYS A 26 19.99 16.28 4.35
C LYS A 26 18.48 16.41 4.14
N LEU A 27 17.93 17.59 4.42
CA LEU A 27 16.51 17.89 4.18
C LEU A 27 16.16 17.78 2.70
N ASP A 28 16.99 18.33 1.81
CA ASP A 28 16.75 18.29 0.37
C ASP A 28 16.88 16.86 -0.20
N VAL A 29 17.85 16.08 0.30
CA VAL A 29 18.00 14.66 -0.06
C VAL A 29 16.76 13.86 0.35
N TRP A 30 16.31 13.99 1.60
CA TRP A 30 15.12 13.27 2.08
C TRP A 30 13.87 13.71 1.34
N THR A 31 13.73 15.00 1.04
CA THR A 31 12.62 15.53 0.24
C THR A 31 12.55 14.87 -1.13
N ARG A 32 13.69 14.73 -1.81
CA ARG A 32 13.75 14.06 -3.12
C ARG A 32 13.39 12.57 -3.02
N MET A 33 13.90 11.88 -2.00
CA MET A 33 13.69 10.43 -1.83
C MET A 33 12.26 10.08 -1.40
N MET A 34 11.59 10.96 -0.65
CA MET A 34 10.25 10.74 -0.12
C MET A 34 9.16 11.43 -0.95
N LYS A 35 9.49 11.94 -2.15
CA LYS A 35 8.58 12.75 -2.97
C LYS A 35 7.23 12.06 -3.25
N ASP A 36 7.24 10.74 -3.44
CA ASP A 36 6.06 9.92 -3.78
C ASP A 36 5.42 9.25 -2.55
N MET A 37 5.98 9.47 -1.36
CA MET A 37 5.47 8.90 -0.10
C MET A 37 4.34 9.75 0.48
N ASP A 38 3.44 9.10 1.23
CA ASP A 38 2.34 9.75 1.94
C ASP A 38 2.80 10.24 3.32
N PHE A 39 2.67 11.54 3.58
CA PHE A 39 3.17 12.15 4.80
C PHE A 39 2.53 11.58 6.08
N ASN A 40 1.21 11.40 6.09
CA ASN A 40 0.50 10.94 7.28
C ASN A 40 0.90 9.52 7.65
N ARG A 41 1.02 8.64 6.64
CA ARG A 41 1.48 7.26 6.83
C ARG A 41 2.94 7.19 7.26
N VAL A 42 3.81 8.00 6.66
CA VAL A 42 5.22 8.13 7.07
C VAL A 42 5.31 8.56 8.54
N MET A 43 4.54 9.56 8.95
CA MET A 43 4.54 10.05 10.33
C MET A 43 4.05 8.98 11.32
N ALA A 44 2.93 8.30 11.03
CA ALA A 44 2.43 7.21 11.87
C ALA A 44 3.44 6.07 12.00
N LYS A 45 4.17 5.75 10.92
CA LYS A 45 5.24 4.76 10.94
C LYS A 45 6.44 5.25 11.77
N ALA A 46 6.78 6.54 11.70
CA ALA A 46 7.83 7.13 12.52
C ALA A 46 7.47 7.09 14.01
N GLU A 47 6.23 7.43 14.38
CA GLU A 47 5.71 7.33 15.74
C GLU A 47 5.77 5.90 16.28
N THR A 48 5.42 4.91 15.46
CA THR A 48 5.54 3.50 15.85
C THR A 48 7.00 3.09 15.99
N TYR A 49 7.85 3.49 15.04
CA TYR A 49 9.26 3.10 15.03
C TYR A 49 10.01 3.59 16.27
N VAL A 50 9.74 4.82 16.74
CA VAL A 50 10.45 5.41 17.89
C VAL A 50 10.13 4.74 19.23
N THR A 51 9.00 4.01 19.34
CA THR A 51 8.68 3.29 20.59
C THR A 51 9.45 1.97 20.69
N GLU A 52 9.85 1.40 19.56
CA GLU A 52 10.50 0.09 19.47
C GLU A 52 12.03 0.18 19.29
N ASN A 53 12.53 1.32 18.77
CA ASN A 53 13.91 1.44 18.32
C ASN A 53 14.66 2.57 19.03
N ARG A 54 15.89 2.27 19.45
CA ARG A 54 16.78 3.23 20.12
C ARG A 54 17.56 4.12 19.16
N PHE A 55 17.66 3.74 17.90
CA PHE A 55 18.45 4.43 16.88
C PHE A 55 17.56 5.15 15.88
N PRO A 56 17.96 6.30 15.33
CA PRO A 56 17.17 7.02 14.33
C PRO A 56 16.82 6.15 13.12
N PRO A 57 15.60 6.29 12.57
CA PRO A 57 15.19 5.53 11.41
C PRO A 57 15.93 5.96 10.14
N THR A 58 16.04 5.02 9.21
CA THR A 58 16.37 5.29 7.81
C THR A 58 15.12 5.61 6.99
N ILE A 59 15.30 6.08 5.76
CA ILE A 59 14.17 6.31 4.83
C ILE A 59 13.42 5.00 4.53
N ALA A 60 14.11 3.85 4.51
CA ALA A 60 13.50 2.55 4.28
C ALA A 60 12.56 2.16 5.43
N ASP A 61 12.98 2.42 6.67
CA ASP A 61 12.16 2.18 7.86
C ASP A 61 10.87 3.00 7.82
N LEU A 62 10.93 4.22 7.30
CA LEU A 62 9.78 5.13 7.22
C LEU A 62 8.97 5.02 5.93
N SER A 63 9.39 4.17 4.98
CA SER A 63 8.73 4.08 3.67
C SER A 63 7.26 3.71 3.81
N ALA A 64 6.39 4.60 3.33
CA ALA A 64 4.96 4.39 3.28
C ALA A 64 4.34 5.18 2.12
N TYR A 65 3.59 4.49 1.27
CA TYR A 65 3.00 5.04 0.07
C TYR A 65 1.48 5.16 0.22
N ALA A 66 0.88 6.05 -0.56
CA ALA A 66 -0.57 6.05 -0.74
C ALA A 66 -1.00 4.64 -1.20
N PRO A 67 -2.17 4.15 -0.74
CA PRO A 67 -2.65 2.87 -1.22
C PRO A 67 -2.89 3.03 -2.73
N ASP A 68 -2.36 2.09 -3.51
CA ASP A 68 -2.66 2.07 -4.94
C ASP A 68 -4.18 1.99 -5.11
N GLU A 69 -4.74 2.74 -6.05
CA GLU A 69 -6.14 2.57 -6.41
C GLU A 69 -6.26 1.14 -6.92
N ASN A 70 -6.79 0.25 -6.09
CA ASN A 70 -6.70 -1.17 -6.35
C ASN A 70 -7.69 -1.54 -7.47
N LYS A 71 -7.23 -1.38 -8.72
CA LYS A 71 -8.01 -1.68 -9.94
C LYS A 71 -8.58 -3.09 -9.90
N HIS A 72 -7.90 -4.02 -9.23
CA HIS A 72 -8.37 -5.38 -9.04
C HIS A 72 -9.57 -5.48 -8.09
N LEU A 73 -9.67 -4.62 -7.07
CA LEU A 73 -10.87 -4.58 -6.21
C LEU A 73 -12.09 -4.09 -6.99
N GLU A 74 -11.93 -3.11 -7.88
CA GLU A 74 -13.01 -2.65 -8.74
C GLU A 74 -13.40 -3.70 -9.79
N GLN A 75 -12.42 -4.35 -10.43
CA GLN A 75 -12.67 -5.49 -11.32
C GLN A 75 -13.40 -6.63 -10.58
N MET A 76 -13.00 -6.96 -9.36
CA MET A 76 -13.64 -8.00 -8.55
C MET A 76 -15.07 -7.62 -8.17
N LYS A 77 -15.33 -6.36 -7.81
CA LYS A 77 -16.70 -5.86 -7.56
C LYS A 77 -17.56 -5.96 -8.81
N GLN A 78 -17.01 -5.63 -9.98
CA GLN A 78 -17.71 -5.72 -11.25
C GLN A 78 -18.06 -7.19 -11.58
N TRP A 79 -17.09 -8.10 -11.53
CA TRP A 79 -17.33 -9.52 -11.76
C TRP A 79 -18.37 -10.11 -10.80
N LYS A 80 -18.38 -9.67 -9.53
CA LYS A 80 -19.38 -10.11 -8.55
C LYS A 80 -20.79 -9.63 -8.93
N ARG A 81 -20.94 -8.39 -9.43
CA ARG A 81 -22.24 -7.88 -9.91
C ARG A 81 -22.70 -8.63 -11.15
N GLU A 82 -21.81 -8.84 -12.12
CA GLU A 82 -22.11 -9.59 -13.34
C GLU A 82 -22.53 -11.03 -13.01
N ALA A 83 -21.79 -11.73 -12.13
CA ALA A 83 -22.11 -13.08 -11.69
C ALA A 83 -23.47 -13.20 -10.97
N GLN A 84 -23.88 -12.16 -10.23
CA GLN A 84 -25.19 -12.11 -9.58
C GLN A 84 -26.35 -11.97 -10.58
N GLN A 85 -26.11 -11.32 -11.72
CA GLN A 85 -27.12 -11.14 -12.76
C GLN A 85 -27.29 -12.35 -13.67
N VAL A 86 -26.37 -13.33 -13.62
CA VAL A 86 -26.47 -14.55 -14.42
C VAL A 86 -27.70 -15.37 -13.98
N PRO A 87 -28.67 -15.61 -14.89
CA PRO A 87 -29.84 -16.43 -14.59
C PRO A 87 -29.45 -17.86 -14.24
N ASP A 88 -30.24 -18.51 -13.38
CA ASP A 88 -29.92 -19.85 -12.89
C ASP A 88 -29.95 -20.92 -13.99
N GLU A 89 -30.75 -20.71 -15.05
CA GLU A 89 -30.77 -21.56 -16.25
C GLU A 89 -29.41 -21.61 -16.95
N VAL A 90 -28.72 -20.47 -17.03
CA VAL A 90 -27.39 -20.37 -17.63
C VAL A 90 -26.36 -21.13 -16.79
N LYS A 91 -26.43 -21.00 -15.46
CA LYS A 91 -25.56 -21.75 -14.53
C LYS A 91 -25.80 -23.25 -14.64
N HIS A 92 -27.06 -23.65 -14.76
CA HIS A 92 -27.44 -25.06 -14.90
C HIS A 92 -26.94 -25.63 -16.23
N ARG A 93 -27.18 -24.94 -17.34
CA ARG A 93 -26.69 -25.34 -18.67
C ARG A 93 -25.17 -25.49 -18.69
N PHE A 94 -24.45 -24.50 -18.16
CA PHE A 94 -22.99 -24.55 -18.08
C PHE A 94 -22.48 -25.75 -17.28
N ARG A 95 -23.12 -26.04 -16.13
CA ARG A 95 -22.79 -27.22 -15.32
C ARG A 95 -22.97 -28.53 -16.11
N GLN A 96 -24.06 -28.67 -16.86
CA GLN A 96 -24.29 -29.87 -17.68
C GLN A 96 -23.22 -30.03 -18.77
N GLN A 97 -22.85 -28.95 -19.45
CA GLN A 97 -21.80 -28.96 -20.46
C GLN A 97 -20.43 -29.35 -19.87
N LEU A 98 -20.09 -28.83 -18.68
CA LEU A 98 -18.85 -29.21 -17.99
C LEU A 98 -18.81 -30.70 -17.65
N LEU A 99 -19.91 -31.27 -17.16
CA LEU A 99 -19.98 -32.69 -16.83
C LEU A 99 -19.79 -33.57 -18.06
N GLN A 100 -20.40 -33.19 -19.20
CA GLN A 100 -20.22 -33.89 -20.46
C GLN A 100 -18.75 -33.87 -20.92
N LEU A 101 -18.07 -32.72 -20.85
CA LEU A 101 -16.66 -32.62 -21.24
C LEU A 101 -15.73 -33.48 -20.39
N VAL A 102 -16.00 -33.57 -19.07
CA VAL A 102 -15.21 -34.42 -18.15
C VAL A 102 -15.41 -35.91 -18.47
N GLN A 103 -16.62 -36.30 -18.89
CA GLN A 103 -16.90 -37.68 -19.28
C GLN A 103 -16.26 -38.05 -20.63
N VAL A 104 -16.31 -37.13 -21.61
CA VAL A 104 -15.70 -37.32 -22.93
C VAL A 104 -14.17 -37.44 -22.86
N LYS A 105 -13.50 -36.71 -21.96
CA LYS A 105 -12.04 -36.81 -21.77
C LYS A 105 -11.56 -38.07 -21.03
N ARG A 106 -12.47 -38.89 -20.50
CA ARG A 106 -12.14 -40.13 -19.76
C ARG A 106 -12.24 -41.40 -20.62
N GLN A 107 -12.69 -41.29 -21.87
CA GLN A 107 -12.63 -42.34 -22.89
C GLN A 107 -11.41 -42.11 -23.79
#